data_AF-A0A3D1J2G1-F1
#
_entry.id   AF-A0A3D1J2G1-F1
#
_cell.length_a   1.000
_cell.length_b   1.000
_cell.length_c   1.000
_cell.angle_alpha   90.00
_cell.angle_beta   90.00
_cell.angle_gamma   90.00
#
_symmetry.space_group_name_H-M   'P 1'
#
loop_
_entity.id
_entity.type
_entity.pdbx_description
1 polymer ?
#
loop_
_entity_poly.entity_id
_entity_poly.type
_entity_poly.pdbx_seq_one_letter_code
_entity_poly.pdbx_strand_id
1 'polypeptide(L)' 'DGDKAMAVLKGMKINSPRGPIQIDPDNRDVVQTIYIGRVQRKGGKNSIVEIARFTDFKDPGKK' A
#
# COMPACT_ATOMS: atom_id res chain seq x y z
N ASP A 1 18.89 -6.46 -17.86
CA ASP A 1 17.81 -6.95 -18.72
C ASP A 1 16.49 -6.40 -18.17
N GLY A 2 16.10 -5.21 -18.63
CA GLY A 2 15.04 -4.39 -18.02
C GLY A 2 13.66 -5.00 -18.17
N ASP A 3 13.36 -5.55 -19.35
CA ASP A 3 12.07 -6.19 -19.62
C ASP A 3 11.87 -7.44 -18.76
N LYS A 4 12.93 -8.23 -18.56
CA LYS A 4 12.88 -9.38 -17.64
C LYS A 4 12.67 -8.96 -16.19
N ALA A 5 13.32 -7.88 -15.74
CA ALA A 5 13.08 -7.35 -14.40
C ALA A 5 11.61 -6.90 -14.24
N MET A 6 11.06 -6.20 -15.23
CA MET A 6 9.66 -5.76 -15.20
C MET A 6 8.67 -6.93 -15.23
N ALA A 7 8.97 -8.00 -15.95
CA ALA A 7 8.13 -9.20 -15.98
C ALA A 7 8.04 -9.87 -14.59
N VAL A 8 9.12 -9.85 -13.81
CA VAL A 8 9.16 -10.38 -12.44
C VAL A 8 8.42 -9.46 -11.45
N LEU A 9 8.51 -8.15 -11.63
CA LEU A 9 7.93 -7.17 -10.70
C LEU A 9 6.40 -7.05 -10.85
N LYS A 10 5.85 -7.21 -12.06
CA LYS A 10 4.39 -7.17 -12.29
C LYS A 10 3.68 -8.28 -11.52
N GLY A 11 2.68 -7.93 -10.72
CA GLY A 11 1.95 -8.89 -9.87
C GLY A 11 2.70 -9.33 -8.60
N MET A 12 3.91 -8.83 -8.36
CA MET A 12 4.69 -9.18 -7.16
C MET A 12 3.96 -8.76 -5.90
N LYS A 13 3.89 -9.66 -4.92
CA LYS A 13 3.33 -9.40 -3.59
C LYS A 13 4.45 -9.30 -2.55
N ILE A 14 4.36 -8.29 -1.68
CA ILE A 14 5.39 -7.97 -0.69
C ILE A 14 4.73 -7.76 0.67
N ASN A 15 5.28 -8.37 1.72
CA ASN A 15 4.88 -8.08 3.09
C ASN A 15 5.63 -6.84 3.60
N SER A 16 5.04 -5.66 3.38
CA SER A 16 5.66 -4.38 3.75
C SER A 16 5.36 -4.01 5.21
N PRO A 17 6.20 -3.21 5.89
CA PRO A 17 5.88 -2.67 7.21
C PRO A 17 4.55 -1.88 7.27
N ARG A 18 4.06 -1.40 6.11
CA ARG A 18 2.76 -0.74 5.98
C ARG A 18 1.59 -1.72 5.77
N GLY A 19 1.82 -3.01 5.81
CA GLY A 19 0.88 -4.07 5.43
C GLY A 19 1.20 -4.70 4.06
N PRO A 20 0.49 -5.78 3.68
CA PRO A 20 0.69 -6.43 2.39
C PRO A 20 0.42 -5.47 1.22
N ILE A 21 1.30 -5.49 0.22
CA ILE A 21 1.15 -4.74 -1.02
C ILE A 21 1.34 -5.65 -2.24
N GLN A 22 0.81 -5.20 -3.37
CA GLN A 22 1.02 -5.84 -4.67
C GLN A 22 1.36 -4.79 -5.73
N ILE A 23 2.21 -5.13 -6.69
CA ILE A 23 2.39 -4.31 -7.90
C ILE A 23 1.34 -4.72 -8.93
N ASP A 24 0.49 -3.78 -9.35
CA ASP A 24 -0.54 -4.01 -10.36
C ASP A 24 0.13 -4.41 -11.70
N PRO A 25 -0.25 -5.54 -12.32
CA PRO A 25 0.37 -5.98 -13.58
C PRO A 25 0.05 -5.06 -14.77
N ASP A 26 -1.08 -4.36 -14.74
CA ASP A 26 -1.61 -3.58 -15.85
C ASP A 26 -0.95 -2.21 -15.91
N ASN A 27 -0.97 -1.49 -14.77
CA ASN A 27 -0.48 -0.12 -14.69
C ASN A 27 0.84 0.04 -13.90
N ARG A 28 1.34 -1.04 -13.27
CA ARG A 28 2.58 -1.07 -12.46
C ARG A 28 2.54 -0.19 -11.22
N ASP A 29 1.36 0.24 -10.79
CA ASP A 29 1.18 0.99 -9.56
C ASP A 29 1.00 0.06 -8.35
N VAL A 30 1.20 0.60 -7.15
CA VAL A 30 1.06 -0.16 -5.92
C VAL A 30 -0.41 -0.28 -5.53
N VAL A 31 -0.88 -1.52 -5.42
CA VAL A 31 -2.11 -1.88 -4.73
C VAL A 31 -1.78 -2.10 -3.26
N GLN A 32 -2.44 -1.36 -2.37
CA GLN A 32 -2.13 -1.37 -0.93
C GLN A 32 -3.37 -1.17 -0.07
N THR A 33 -3.24 -1.44 1.23
CA THR A 33 -4.28 -1.09 2.20
C THR A 33 -4.23 0.41 2.50
N ILE A 34 -5.37 1.08 2.44
CA ILE A 34 -5.54 2.47 2.88
C ILE A 34 -6.10 2.47 4.30
N TYR A 35 -5.39 3.16 5.20
CA TYR A 35 -5.77 3.26 6.61
C TYR A 35 -6.35 4.64 6.90
N ILE A 36 -7.50 4.66 7.57
CA ILE A 36 -8.03 5.86 8.20
C ILE A 36 -7.60 5.83 9.66
N GLY A 37 -6.86 6.84 10.08
CA GLY A 37 -6.37 6.98 11.45
C GLY A 37 -6.82 8.27 12.11
N ARG A 38 -6.93 8.25 13.43
CA ARG A 38 -7.17 9.42 14.26
C ARG A 38 -5.94 9.74 15.08
N VAL A 39 -5.56 11.01 15.15
CA VAL A 39 -4.48 11.46 16.03
C VAL A 39 -4.93 11.36 17.49
N GLN A 40 -4.11 10.69 18.30
CA GLN A 40 -4.29 10.60 19.75
C GLN A 40 -2.98 10.92 20.47
N ARG A 41 -3.08 11.64 21.59
CA ARG A 41 -1.92 11.95 22.44
C ARG A 41 -1.72 10.84 23.47
N LYS A 42 -0.56 10.19 23.45
CA LYS A 42 -0.19 9.09 24.35
C LYS A 42 1.23 9.32 24.86
N GLY A 43 1.41 9.40 26.19
CA GLY A 43 2.73 9.65 26.79
C GLY A 43 3.39 10.96 26.34
N GLY A 44 2.60 12.02 26.16
CA GLY A 44 3.10 13.34 25.74
C GLY A 44 3.43 13.49 24.25
N LYS A 45 3.30 12.43 23.43
CA LYS A 45 3.50 12.47 21.98
C LYS A 45 2.20 12.19 21.23
N ASN A 46 2.06 12.75 20.04
CA ASN A 46 0.96 12.45 19.13
C ASN A 46 1.27 11.15 18.37
N SER A 47 0.30 10.26 18.27
CA SER A 47 0.37 9.01 17.51
C SER A 47 -0.90 8.84 16.69
N ILE A 48 -0.80 8.17 15.55
CA ILE A 48 -1.97 7.83 14.72
C ILE A 48 -2.49 6.48 15.20
N VAL A 49 -3.75 6.42 15.60
CA VAL A 49 -4.45 5.18 15.92
C VAL A 49 -5.39 4.87 14.76
N GLU A 50 -5.21 3.70 14.13
CA GLU A 50 -6.08 3.21 13.06
C GLU A 50 -7.52 3.05 13.56
N ILE A 51 -8.49 3.53 12.79
CA ILE A 51 -9.93 3.42 13.07
C ILE A 51 -10.70 2.66 11.99
N ALA A 52 -10.19 2.64 10.75
CA ALA A 52 -10.75 1.87 9.65
C ALA A 52 -9.68 1.58 8.59
N ARG A 53 -9.94 0.60 7.73
CA ARG A 53 -9.07 0.26 6.60
C ARG A 53 -9.85 -0.19 5.37
N PHE A 54 -9.28 0.03 4.20
CA PHE A 54 -9.74 -0.52 2.92
C PHE A 54 -8.59 -1.31 2.30
N THR A 55 -8.78 -2.62 2.13
CA THR A 55 -7.74 -3.50 1.58
C THR A 55 -7.71 -3.46 0.06
N ASP A 56 -6.56 -3.83 -0.51
CA ASP A 56 -6.38 -4.01 -1.95
C ASP A 56 -6.82 -2.81 -2.82
N PHE A 57 -6.56 -1.60 -2.32
CA PHE A 57 -6.98 -0.37 -2.99
C PHE A 57 -6.02 -0.01 -4.13
N LYS A 58 -6.56 0.13 -5.34
CA LYS A 58 -5.84 0.62 -6.53
C LYS A 58 -5.88 2.14 -6.59
N ASP A 59 -4.91 2.75 -7.29
CA ASP A 59 -4.92 4.19 -7.56
C ASP A 59 -6.18 4.58 -8.35
N PRO A 60 -7.11 5.40 -7.80
CA PRO A 60 -8.33 5.81 -8.49
C PRO A 60 -8.07 6.76 -9.67
N GLY A 61 -6.89 7.38 -9.74
CA GLY A 61 -6.49 8.26 -10.84
C GLY A 61 -6.04 7.52 -12.10
N LYS A 62 -5.83 6.20 -12.01
CA LYS A 62 -5.36 5.36 -13.12
C LYS A 62 -6.42 4.32 -13.43
N LYS A 63 -6.88 4.33 -14.69
CA LYS A 63 -7.73 3.27 -15.22
C LYS A 63 -6.92 2.00 -15.44
#